data_AF-A0A1M4MJQ0-F1
#
_entry.id   AF-A0A1M4MJQ0-F1
#
_cell.length_a   1.000
_cell.length_b   1.000
_cell.length_c   1.000
_cell.angle_alpha   90.00
_cell.angle_beta   90.00
_cell.angle_gamma   90.00
#
_symmetry.space_group_name_H-M   'P 1'
#
loop_
_entity.id
_entity.type
_entity.pdbx_description
1 polymer ?
#
loop_
_entity_poly.entity_id
_entity_poly.type
_entity_poly.pdbx_seq_one_letter_code
_entity_poly.pdbx_strand_id
1 'polypeptide(L)'
;MDPIIEEGYARLLETLEDLQAKKEESASELRGNMGTLLARMAADTAPVVKQIGLEMLRRAKREASGELYDQVFYEKKMIVLGKGDPLPYRPDDPTKPVDAQICVLDEDGAFHELMYTNTDIRTDSYLAALAPEEAFDIYGYELVFMLYRALYEYAEMDEELTAALARTLEYIGS
;
A
#
# COMPACT_ATOMS: atom_id res chain seq x y z
N MET A 1 43.47 -37.94 6.46
CA MET A 1 43.04 -36.94 5.47
C MET A 1 44.08 -35.82 5.52
N ASP A 2 44.43 -35.18 4.40
CA ASP A 2 45.53 -34.22 4.36
C ASP A 2 45.12 -32.92 5.08
N PRO A 3 45.82 -32.46 6.15
CA PRO A 3 45.42 -31.29 6.95
C PRO A 3 45.28 -29.99 6.12
N ILE A 4 45.94 -29.92 4.96
CA ILE A 4 45.82 -28.79 4.02
C ILE A 4 44.41 -28.72 3.40
N ILE A 5 43.77 -29.88 3.17
CA ILE A 5 42.41 -29.94 2.61
C ILE A 5 41.38 -29.48 3.65
N GLU A 6 41.55 -29.87 4.91
CA GLU A 6 40.65 -29.44 6.00
C GLU A 6 40.77 -27.95 6.28
N GLU A 7 41.99 -27.39 6.28
CA GLU A 7 42.22 -25.96 6.45
C GLU A 7 41.67 -25.15 5.25
N GLY A 8 41.86 -25.65 4.02
CA GLY A 8 41.29 -25.04 2.82
C GLY A 8 39.75 -25.05 2.83
N TYR A 9 39.14 -26.14 3.32
CA TYR A 9 37.69 -26.24 3.45
C TYR A 9 37.14 -25.30 4.54
N ALA A 10 37.85 -25.17 5.68
CA ALA A 10 37.47 -24.24 6.74
C ALA A 10 37.50 -22.77 6.27
N ARG A 11 38.55 -22.36 5.54
CA ARG A 11 38.61 -20.99 4.97
C ARG A 11 37.52 -20.73 3.92
N LEU A 12 37.14 -21.76 3.17
CA LEU A 12 36.03 -21.65 2.22
C LEU A 12 34.70 -21.42 2.95
N LEU A 13 34.46 -22.11 4.07
CA LEU A 13 33.26 -21.89 4.89
C LEU A 13 33.23 -20.46 5.47
N GLU A 14 34.35 -19.98 6.03
CA GLU A 14 34.47 -18.61 6.55
C GLU A 14 34.20 -17.56 5.45
N THR A 15 34.76 -17.77 4.25
CA THR A 15 34.52 -16.88 3.10
C THR A 15 33.05 -16.88 2.66
N LEU A 16 32.38 -18.03 2.71
CA LEU A 16 30.96 -18.14 2.37
C LEU A 16 30.07 -17.43 3.39
N GLU A 17 30.38 -17.54 4.69
CA GLU A 17 29.68 -16.83 5.76
C GLU A 17 29.82 -15.30 5.60
N ASP A 18 31.04 -14.81 5.33
CA ASP A 18 31.30 -13.39 5.08
C ASP A 18 30.54 -12.84 3.86
N LEU A 19 30.50 -13.63 2.78
CA LEU A 19 29.76 -13.26 1.57
C LEU A 19 28.25 -13.25 1.82
N GLN A 20 27.74 -14.17 2.62
CA GLN A 20 26.33 -14.21 2.99
C GLN A 20 25.94 -13.02 3.88
N ALA A 21 26.79 -12.65 4.84
CA ALA A 21 26.60 -11.46 5.67
C ALA A 21 26.56 -10.17 4.84
N LYS A 22 27.54 -9.97 3.93
CA LYS A 22 27.59 -8.80 3.03
C LYS A 22 26.41 -8.73 2.06
N LYS A 23 25.89 -9.89 1.64
CA LYS A 23 24.71 -9.98 0.80
C LYS A 23 23.47 -9.50 1.57
N GLU A 24 23.31 -9.91 2.81
CA GLU A 24 22.19 -9.49 3.66
C GLU A 24 22.27 -7.99 3.97
N GLU A 25 23.47 -7.47 4.27
CA GLU A 25 23.72 -6.04 4.47
C GLU A 25 23.32 -5.21 3.24
N SER A 26 23.83 -5.57 2.06
CA SER A 26 23.49 -4.89 0.79
C SER A 26 21.99 -4.96 0.47
N ALA A 27 21.35 -6.10 0.74
CA ALA A 27 19.92 -6.28 0.50
C ALA A 27 19.07 -5.47 1.49
N SER A 28 19.55 -5.29 2.72
CA SER A 28 18.92 -4.44 3.73
C SER A 28 19.03 -2.96 3.37
N GLU A 29 20.21 -2.49 2.94
CA GLU A 29 20.41 -1.10 2.48
C GLU A 29 19.52 -0.77 1.28
N LEU A 30 19.40 -1.68 0.31
CA LEU A 30 18.56 -1.46 -0.87
C LEU A 30 17.06 -1.40 -0.52
N ARG A 31 16.60 -2.26 0.41
CA ARG A 31 15.23 -2.19 0.95
C ARG A 31 14.99 -0.91 1.75
N GLY A 32 15.91 -0.53 2.62
CA GLY A 32 15.81 0.72 3.41
C GLY A 32 15.76 1.97 2.53
N ASN A 33 16.52 1.99 1.43
CA ASN A 33 16.45 3.08 0.45
C ASN A 33 15.08 3.14 -0.24
N MET A 34 14.46 1.99 -0.53
CA MET A 34 13.11 1.95 -1.13
C MET A 34 12.01 2.33 -0.14
N GLY A 35 12.10 1.87 1.11
CA GLY A 35 11.19 2.31 2.17
C GLY A 35 11.23 3.81 2.38
N THR A 36 12.44 4.39 2.40
CA THR A 36 12.64 5.85 2.48
C THR A 36 12.03 6.59 1.28
N LEU A 37 12.18 6.07 0.06
CA LEU A 37 11.58 6.64 -1.13
C LEU A 37 10.04 6.60 -1.03
N LEU A 38 9.46 5.46 -0.68
CA LEU A 38 8.02 5.30 -0.52
C LEU A 38 7.45 6.20 0.57
N ALA A 39 8.12 6.33 1.71
CA ALA A 39 7.70 7.23 2.77
C ALA A 39 7.62 8.68 2.28
N ARG A 40 8.59 9.11 1.47
CA ARG A 40 8.58 10.45 0.86
C ARG A 40 7.44 10.60 -0.14
N MET A 41 7.26 9.63 -1.04
CA MET A 41 6.17 9.67 -2.02
C MET A 41 4.80 9.65 -1.34
N ALA A 42 4.63 8.90 -0.26
CA ALA A 42 3.42 8.88 0.55
C ALA A 42 3.14 10.24 1.19
N ALA A 43 4.15 10.88 1.79
CA ALA A 43 4.02 12.22 2.36
C ALA A 43 3.64 13.27 1.29
N ASP A 44 4.24 13.20 0.11
CA ASP A 44 3.93 14.09 -1.01
C ASP A 44 2.52 13.83 -1.59
N THR A 45 2.03 12.59 -1.53
CA THR A 45 0.71 12.19 -2.05
C THR A 45 -0.42 12.42 -1.05
N ALA A 46 -0.14 12.46 0.26
CA ALA A 46 -1.15 12.61 1.31
C ALA A 46 -2.12 13.81 1.12
N PRO A 47 -1.67 15.01 0.71
CA PRO A 47 -2.57 16.12 0.41
C PRO A 47 -3.54 15.84 -0.75
N VAL A 48 -3.10 15.06 -1.74
CA VAL A 48 -3.94 14.66 -2.88
C VAL A 48 -5.00 13.65 -2.41
N VAL A 49 -4.66 12.71 -1.54
CA VAL A 49 -5.62 11.76 -0.95
C VAL A 49 -6.76 12.47 -0.20
N LYS A 50 -6.49 13.60 0.48
CA LYS A 50 -7.55 14.42 1.12
C LYS A 50 -8.59 14.91 0.12
N GLN A 51 -8.16 15.18 -1.11
CA GLN A 51 -9.02 15.71 -2.16
C GLN A 51 -9.75 14.59 -2.91
N ILE A 52 -9.01 13.60 -3.43
CA ILE A 52 -9.54 12.58 -4.35
C ILE A 52 -9.82 11.22 -3.70
N GLY A 53 -9.37 11.01 -2.46
CA GLY A 53 -9.49 9.74 -1.77
C GLY A 53 -10.93 9.36 -1.45
N LEU A 54 -11.16 8.07 -1.31
CA LEU A 54 -12.46 7.45 -1.06
C LEU A 54 -12.63 7.12 0.42
N GLU A 55 -13.87 7.19 0.90
CA GLU A 55 -14.24 6.65 2.21
C GLU A 55 -14.35 5.13 2.11
N MET A 56 -13.42 4.41 2.74
CA MET A 56 -13.37 2.95 2.67
C MET A 56 -14.36 2.32 3.64
N LEU A 57 -15.03 1.24 3.21
CA LEU A 57 -16.04 0.58 4.02
C LEU A 57 -15.40 -0.15 5.22
N ARG A 58 -15.83 0.21 6.43
CA ARG A 58 -15.45 -0.49 7.66
C ARG A 58 -16.39 -1.66 7.94
N ARG A 59 -17.69 -1.42 7.82
CA ARG A 59 -18.74 -2.41 8.07
C ARG A 59 -20.04 -2.04 7.39
N ALA A 60 -20.77 -3.02 6.89
CA ALA A 60 -22.16 -2.87 6.48
C ALA A 60 -22.93 -4.17 6.73
N LYS A 61 -24.23 -4.06 7.03
CA LYS A 61 -25.13 -5.21 6.96
C LYS A 61 -25.49 -5.48 5.50
N ARG A 62 -25.83 -6.74 5.20
CA ARG A 62 -26.12 -7.21 3.85
C ARG A 62 -27.50 -7.85 3.80
N GLU A 63 -28.30 -7.48 2.83
CA GLU A 63 -29.59 -8.11 2.56
C GLU A 63 -29.42 -9.37 1.71
N ALA A 64 -30.47 -10.20 1.64
CA ALA A 64 -30.50 -11.38 0.78
C ALA A 64 -30.37 -11.03 -0.72
N SER A 65 -30.73 -9.80 -1.11
CA SER A 65 -30.50 -9.25 -2.46
C SER A 65 -29.02 -8.98 -2.75
N GLY A 66 -28.18 -8.90 -1.71
CA GLY A 66 -26.79 -8.47 -1.77
C GLY A 66 -26.58 -6.98 -1.52
N GLU A 67 -27.64 -6.19 -1.37
CA GLU A 67 -27.54 -4.76 -1.07
C GLU A 67 -26.99 -4.50 0.33
N LEU A 68 -26.19 -3.43 0.46
CA LEU A 68 -25.57 -3.02 1.71
C LEU A 68 -26.35 -1.90 2.38
N TYR A 69 -26.62 -2.05 3.67
CA TYR A 69 -27.28 -1.05 4.51
C TYR A 69 -26.56 -0.90 5.85
N ASP A 70 -26.88 0.16 6.59
CA ASP A 70 -26.23 0.46 7.88
C ASP A 70 -24.69 0.52 7.72
N GLN A 71 -24.26 1.28 6.71
CA GLN A 71 -22.87 1.36 6.28
C GLN A 71 -22.08 2.29 7.19
N VAL A 72 -20.92 1.83 7.63
CA VAL A 72 -19.96 2.55 8.45
C VAL A 72 -18.64 2.57 7.69
N PHE A 73 -18.08 3.75 7.50
CA PHE A 73 -16.82 3.95 6.78
C PHE A 73 -15.69 4.29 7.77
N TYR A 74 -14.45 4.13 7.31
CA TYR A 74 -13.31 4.74 8.00
C TYR A 74 -13.37 6.26 7.87
N GLU A 75 -12.95 6.96 8.92
CA GLU A 75 -12.98 8.43 8.95
C GLU A 75 -12.03 9.04 7.93
N LYS A 76 -10.85 8.44 7.75
CA LYS A 76 -9.85 8.93 6.81
C LYS A 76 -10.17 8.47 5.39
N LYS A 77 -10.01 9.39 4.45
CA LYS A 77 -9.97 9.06 3.02
C LYS A 77 -8.74 8.24 2.67
N MET A 78 -8.89 7.38 1.66
CA MET A 78 -7.82 6.50 1.20
C MET A 78 -7.84 6.34 -0.32
N ILE A 79 -6.67 6.09 -0.91
CA ILE A 79 -6.53 5.61 -2.29
C ILE A 79 -6.07 4.17 -2.30
N VAL A 80 -6.50 3.38 -3.29
CA VAL A 80 -6.04 2.01 -3.49
C VAL A 80 -4.74 2.02 -4.28
N LEU A 81 -3.72 1.34 -3.77
CA LEU A 81 -2.40 1.26 -4.39
C LEU A 81 -2.10 -0.09 -5.04
N GLY A 82 -2.84 -1.13 -4.68
CA GLY A 82 -2.61 -2.46 -5.24
C GLY A 82 -3.48 -3.50 -4.59
N LYS A 83 -3.63 -4.64 -5.26
CA LYS A 83 -4.35 -5.81 -4.74
C LYS A 83 -3.35 -6.87 -4.30
N GLY A 84 -3.53 -7.37 -3.08
CA GLY A 84 -2.73 -8.46 -2.53
C GLY A 84 -3.42 -9.80 -2.73
N ASP A 85 -2.64 -10.86 -2.55
CA ASP A 85 -3.18 -12.21 -2.39
C ASP A 85 -3.84 -12.33 -1.00
N PRO A 86 -5.15 -12.61 -0.91
CA PRO A 86 -5.83 -12.67 0.39
C PRO A 86 -5.23 -13.73 1.31
N LEU A 87 -4.89 -13.33 2.53
CA LEU A 87 -4.56 -14.26 3.60
C LEU A 87 -5.74 -15.20 3.88
N PRO A 88 -5.50 -16.43 4.36
CA PRO A 88 -6.60 -17.35 4.63
C PRO A 88 -7.55 -16.81 5.71
N TYR A 89 -7.04 -16.04 6.67
CA TYR A 89 -7.81 -15.45 7.76
C TYR A 89 -7.26 -14.09 8.18
N ARG A 90 -8.10 -13.28 8.82
CA ARG A 90 -7.71 -11.98 9.35
C ARG A 90 -6.73 -12.11 10.52
N PRO A 91 -5.70 -11.23 10.61
CA PRO A 91 -4.77 -11.22 11.74
C PRO A 91 -5.41 -10.94 13.10
N ASP A 92 -6.50 -10.17 13.15
CA ASP A 92 -7.19 -9.83 14.40
C ASP A 92 -8.23 -10.88 14.82
N ASP A 93 -8.72 -11.69 13.89
CA ASP A 93 -9.73 -12.72 14.14
C ASP A 93 -9.56 -13.89 13.17
N PRO A 94 -8.96 -15.02 13.61
CA PRO A 94 -8.71 -16.18 12.76
C PRO A 94 -10.00 -16.91 12.34
N THR A 95 -11.17 -16.53 12.87
CA THR A 95 -12.47 -17.09 12.44
C THR A 95 -13.03 -16.39 11.21
N LYS A 96 -12.43 -15.27 10.79
CA LYS A 96 -12.89 -14.48 9.64
C LYS A 96 -11.97 -14.69 8.44
N PRO A 97 -12.48 -15.26 7.33
CA PRO A 97 -11.70 -15.37 6.09
C PRO A 97 -11.47 -13.98 5.47
N VAL A 98 -10.40 -13.83 4.68
CA VAL A 98 -10.19 -12.62 3.88
C VAL A 98 -10.62 -12.91 2.44
N ASP A 99 -11.65 -12.22 1.97
CA ASP A 99 -12.15 -12.35 0.60
C ASP A 99 -11.45 -11.38 -0.36
N ALA A 100 -11.01 -10.23 0.16
CA ALA A 100 -10.23 -9.25 -0.59
C ALA A 100 -9.21 -8.57 0.34
N GLN A 101 -8.00 -8.41 -0.17
CA GLN A 101 -6.88 -7.76 0.50
C GLN A 101 -6.29 -6.72 -0.44
N ILE A 102 -6.21 -5.47 0.01
CA ILE A 102 -5.72 -4.37 -0.81
C ILE A 102 -4.79 -3.47 0.01
N CYS A 103 -3.74 -2.98 -0.64
CA CYS A 103 -2.90 -1.91 -0.09
C CYS A 103 -3.58 -0.57 -0.33
N VAL A 104 -3.65 0.25 0.71
CA VAL A 104 -4.20 1.60 0.63
C VAL A 104 -3.26 2.62 1.27
N LEU A 105 -3.28 3.84 0.77
CA LEU A 105 -2.65 4.99 1.42
C LEU A 105 -3.74 5.90 1.99
N ASP A 106 -3.65 6.21 3.28
CA ASP A 106 -4.55 7.17 3.92
C ASP A 106 -4.12 8.63 3.70
N GLU A 107 -5.02 9.54 4.04
CA GLU A 107 -4.81 10.97 3.87
C GLU A 107 -3.77 11.61 4.81
N ASP A 108 -3.21 10.84 5.75
CA ASP A 108 -2.07 11.24 6.57
C ASP A 108 -0.74 10.67 6.04
N GLY A 109 -0.78 9.94 4.91
CA GLY A 109 0.40 9.32 4.30
C GLY A 109 0.80 8.01 4.95
N ALA A 110 -0.10 7.36 5.70
CA ALA A 110 0.16 6.03 6.26
C ALA A 110 -0.34 4.93 5.33
N PHE A 111 0.50 3.92 5.11
CA PHE A 111 0.14 2.71 4.39
C PHE A 111 -0.66 1.78 5.30
N HIS A 112 -1.68 1.15 4.72
CA HIS A 112 -2.46 0.13 5.40
C HIS A 112 -2.77 -1.02 4.46
N GLU A 113 -2.90 -2.20 5.03
CA GLU A 113 -3.53 -3.34 4.40
C GLU A 113 -4.99 -3.43 4.85
N LEU A 114 -5.90 -3.30 3.88
CA LEU A 114 -7.33 -3.38 4.12
C LEU A 114 -7.83 -4.76 3.69
N MET A 115 -8.31 -5.52 4.68
CA MET A 115 -8.80 -6.89 4.51
C MET A 115 -10.31 -6.95 4.71
N TYR A 116 -11.04 -7.33 3.67
CA TYR A 116 -12.49 -7.50 3.71
C TYR A 116 -12.89 -8.94 3.97
N THR A 117 -13.88 -9.11 4.84
CA THR A 117 -14.62 -10.35 5.05
C THR A 117 -16.08 -10.11 4.69
N ASN A 118 -16.61 -10.94 3.81
CA ASN A 118 -17.97 -10.93 3.35
C ASN A 118 -18.67 -12.21 3.83
N THR A 119 -19.75 -12.02 4.58
CA THR A 119 -20.68 -13.08 4.95
C THR A 119 -22.03 -12.83 4.28
N ASP A 120 -22.96 -13.77 4.41
CA ASP A 120 -24.31 -13.63 3.87
C ASP A 120 -25.07 -12.45 4.50
N ILE A 121 -24.73 -12.07 5.73
CA ILE A 121 -25.46 -11.06 6.51
C ILE A 121 -24.69 -9.75 6.71
N ARG A 122 -23.37 -9.74 6.42
CA ARG A 122 -22.50 -8.60 6.76
C ARG A 122 -21.22 -8.58 5.94
N THR A 123 -20.78 -7.39 5.57
CA THR A 123 -19.40 -7.08 5.16
C THR A 123 -18.70 -6.36 6.31
N ASP A 124 -17.50 -6.80 6.67
CA ASP A 124 -16.67 -6.25 7.75
C ASP A 124 -15.23 -6.16 7.25
N SER A 125 -14.47 -5.17 7.68
CA SER A 125 -13.07 -5.06 7.29
C SER A 125 -12.12 -4.95 8.49
N TYR A 126 -10.84 -5.17 8.23
CA TYR A 126 -9.72 -4.93 9.12
C TYR A 126 -8.72 -4.04 8.42
N LEU A 127 -8.27 -2.99 9.10
CA LEU A 127 -7.26 -2.07 8.60
C LEU A 127 -5.99 -2.30 9.42
N ALA A 128 -4.99 -2.94 8.82
CA ALA A 128 -3.70 -3.18 9.43
C ALA A 128 -2.71 -2.11 8.96
N ALA A 129 -2.02 -1.44 9.88
CA ALA A 129 -0.95 -0.52 9.49
C ALA A 129 0.21 -1.29 8.86
N LEU A 130 0.82 -0.70 7.83
CA LEU A 130 2.03 -1.21 7.18
C LEU A 130 3.14 -0.17 7.23
N ALA A 131 4.35 -0.59 7.56
CA ALA A 131 5.52 0.25 7.31
C ALA A 131 5.77 0.36 5.79
N PRO A 132 6.36 1.47 5.29
CA PRO A 132 6.69 1.63 3.87
C PRO A 132 7.55 0.48 3.32
N GLU A 133 8.50 -0.03 4.11
CA GLU A 133 9.35 -1.16 3.75
C GLU A 133 8.53 -2.45 3.60
N GLU A 134 7.61 -2.72 4.53
CA GLU A 134 6.73 -3.89 4.49
C GLU A 134 5.76 -3.82 3.31
N ALA A 135 5.21 -2.63 3.04
CA ALA A 135 4.37 -2.40 1.88
C ALA A 135 5.12 -2.69 0.57
N PHE A 136 6.39 -2.25 0.46
CA PHE A 136 7.21 -2.56 -0.71
C PHE A 136 7.53 -4.05 -0.84
N ASP A 137 7.86 -4.71 0.27
CA ASP A 137 8.21 -6.13 0.24
C ASP A 137 7.01 -7.00 -0.21
N ILE A 138 5.78 -6.57 0.07
CA ILE A 138 4.54 -7.28 -0.32
C ILE A 138 4.08 -6.90 -1.74
N TYR A 139 4.02 -5.61 -2.06
CA TYR A 139 3.35 -5.10 -3.27
C TYR A 139 4.33 -4.60 -4.34
N GLY A 140 5.60 -4.38 -3.99
CA GLY A 140 6.66 -4.01 -4.91
C GLY A 140 6.45 -2.69 -5.65
N TYR A 141 6.95 -2.65 -6.89
CA TYR A 141 6.96 -1.44 -7.71
C TYR A 141 5.58 -0.93 -8.16
N GLU A 142 4.53 -1.74 -8.02
CA GLU A 142 3.16 -1.30 -8.28
C GLU A 142 2.80 -0.09 -7.41
N LEU A 143 3.25 -0.07 -6.14
CA LEU A 143 3.02 1.05 -5.23
C LEU A 143 3.62 2.36 -5.76
N VAL A 144 4.86 2.30 -6.24
CA VAL A 144 5.56 3.47 -6.80
C VAL A 144 4.81 4.01 -8.02
N PHE A 145 4.38 3.10 -8.90
CA PHE A 145 3.59 3.46 -10.08
C PHE A 145 2.25 4.11 -9.70
N MET A 146 1.52 3.52 -8.75
CA MET A 146 0.20 3.99 -8.35
C MET A 146 0.25 5.33 -7.62
N LEU A 147 1.27 5.57 -6.77
CA LEU A 147 1.50 6.88 -6.15
C LEU A 147 1.81 7.96 -7.20
N TYR A 148 2.68 7.66 -8.16
CA TYR A 148 2.95 8.57 -9.27
C TYR A 148 1.68 8.85 -10.09
N ARG A 149 0.91 7.82 -10.39
CA ARG A 149 -0.33 7.94 -11.17
C ARG A 149 -1.37 8.82 -10.47
N ALA A 150 -1.53 8.67 -9.15
CA ALA A 150 -2.45 9.49 -8.36
C ALA A 150 -2.07 10.99 -8.43
N LEU A 151 -0.78 11.31 -8.31
CA LEU A 151 -0.31 12.70 -8.45
C LEU A 151 -0.49 13.23 -9.87
N TYR A 152 -0.20 12.40 -10.88
CA TYR A 152 -0.33 12.77 -12.28
C TYR A 152 -1.78 13.10 -12.65
N GLU A 153 -2.73 12.24 -12.28
CA GLU A 153 -4.15 12.46 -12.57
C GLU A 153 -4.71 13.68 -11.83
N TYR A 154 -4.24 13.92 -10.60
CA TYR A 154 -4.61 15.12 -9.86
C TYR A 154 -4.10 16.40 -10.57
N ALA A 155 -2.87 16.40 -11.07
CA ALA A 155 -2.32 17.53 -11.81
C ALA A 155 -3.09 17.81 -13.11
N GLU A 156 -3.42 16.77 -13.88
CA GLU A 156 -4.25 16.92 -15.10
C GLU A 156 -5.62 17.54 -14.77
N MET A 157 -6.27 17.09 -13.69
CA MET A 157 -7.57 17.62 -13.26
C MET A 157 -7.49 19.10 -12.86
N ASP A 158 -6.44 19.50 -12.14
CA ASP A 158 -6.22 20.89 -11.72
C ASP A 158 -5.92 21.81 -12.92
N GLU A 159 -5.17 21.32 -13.93
CA GLU A 159 -4.92 22.05 -15.18
C GLU A 159 -6.22 22.27 -15.96
N GLU A 160 -7.05 21.23 -16.13
CA GLU A 160 -8.34 21.32 -16.81
C GLU A 160 -9.29 22.31 -16.12
N LEU A 161 -9.39 22.25 -14.79
CA LEU A 161 -10.21 23.16 -13.99
C LEU A 161 -9.73 24.61 -14.15
N THR A 162 -8.43 24.84 -14.07
CA THR A 162 -7.83 26.18 -14.23
C THR A 162 -8.13 26.75 -15.62
N ALA A 163 -7.99 25.94 -16.67
CA ALA A 163 -8.31 26.34 -18.03
C ALA A 163 -9.81 26.67 -18.20
N ALA A 164 -10.70 25.89 -17.59
CA ALA A 164 -12.14 26.14 -17.62
C ALA A 164 -12.51 27.45 -16.88
N LEU A 165 -11.88 27.72 -15.74
CA LEU A 165 -12.07 28.97 -15.00
C LEU A 165 -11.60 30.18 -15.79
N ALA A 166 -10.44 30.11 -16.45
CA ALA A 166 -9.93 31.18 -17.30
C ALA A 166 -10.91 31.55 -18.42
N ARG A 167 -11.44 30.54 -19.13
CA ARG A 167 -12.46 30.74 -20.17
C ARG A 167 -13.75 31.36 -19.63
N THR A 168 -14.15 30.97 -18.43
CA THR A 168 -15.35 31.52 -17.78
C THR A 168 -15.15 33.00 -17.43
N LEU A 169 -13.96 33.38 -16.96
CA LEU A 169 -13.62 34.78 -16.69
C LEU A 169 -13.60 35.62 -17.96
N GLU A 170 -13.08 35.09 -19.08
CA GLU A 170 -13.14 35.76 -20.38
C GLU A 170 -14.58 36.01 -20.82
N TYR A 171 -15.47 35.03 -20.64
CA TYR A 171 -16.89 35.16 -20.98
C TYR A 171 -17.65 36.16 -20.09
N ILE A 172 -17.33 36.24 -18.80
CA ILE A 172 -17.96 37.23 -17.90
C ILE A 172 -17.41 38.64 -18.17
N GLY A 173 -16.14 38.75 -18.55
CA GLY A 173 -15.47 40.02 -18.84
C GLY A 173 -15.82 40.63 -20.21
N SER A 174 -16.50 39.88 -21.08
CA SER A 174 -17.01 40.32 -22.39
C SER A 174 -18.46 40.81 -22.32
#